data_AF-A0A9Q0DN73-F1
#
_entry.id   AF-A0A9Q0DN73-F1
#
_cell.length_a   1.000
_cell.length_b   1.000
_cell.length_c   1.000
_cell.angle_alpha   90.00
_cell.angle_beta   90.00
_cell.angle_gamma   90.00
#
_symmetry.space_group_name_H-M   'P 1'
#
loop_
_entity.id
_entity.type
_entity.pdbx_description
1 polymer ?
#
loop_
_entity_poly.entity_id
_entity_poly.type
_entity_poly.pdbx_seq_one_letter_code
_entity_poly.pdbx_strand_id
1 'polypeptide(L)'
;MLQILRRFDWTWFGLLMSDDDYGIHAARSFQSDLAQSGGSCLAYLEVLPRGNDEAELRRIVGIMKKSTSRVVIVFAHESNMLNF
;
A
#
# COMPACT_ATOMS: atom_id res chain seq x y z
N MET A 1 -9.06 8.76 -2.44
CA MET A 1 -8.84 7.29 -2.32
C MET A 1 -10.03 6.58 -1.70
N LEU A 2 -10.49 6.95 -0.50
CA LEU A 2 -11.60 6.27 0.19
C LEU A 2 -12.91 6.16 -0.58
N GLN A 3 -13.28 7.19 -1.36
CA GLN A 3 -14.52 7.15 -2.16
C GLN A 3 -14.51 6.02 -3.20
N ILE A 4 -13.35 5.70 -3.76
CA ILE A 4 -13.19 4.58 -4.71
C ILE A 4 -13.42 3.27 -3.97
N LEU A 5 -12.77 3.09 -2.81
CA LEU A 5 -12.94 1.89 -1.99
C LEU A 5 -14.40 1.67 -1.60
N ARG A 6 -15.09 2.72 -1.16
CA ARG A 6 -16.52 2.65 -0.82
C ARG A 6 -17.40 2.34 -2.02
N ARG A 7 -17.11 2.91 -3.19
CA ARG A 7 -17.89 2.66 -4.41
C ARG A 7 -17.83 1.20 -4.85
N PHE A 8 -16.72 0.51 -4.57
CA PHE A 8 -16.51 -0.89 -4.92
C PHE A 8 -16.65 -1.84 -3.72
N ASP A 9 -17.13 -1.34 -2.58
CA ASP A 9 -17.27 -2.09 -1.32
C ASP A 9 -16.00 -2.86 -0.92
N TRP A 10 -14.82 -2.30 -1.23
CA TRP A 10 -13.55 -2.88 -0.89
C TRP A 10 -13.18 -2.58 0.55
N THR A 11 -13.26 -3.61 1.39
CA THR A 11 -12.95 -3.54 2.82
C THR A 11 -11.62 -4.20 3.18
N TRP A 12 -10.96 -4.85 2.22
CA TRP A 12 -9.72 -5.62 2.42
C TRP A 12 -8.70 -5.37 1.29
N PHE A 13 -7.66 -4.62 1.57
CA PHE A 13 -6.64 -4.21 0.59
C PHE A 13 -5.25 -4.07 1.21
N GLY A 14 -4.23 -4.21 0.37
CA GLY A 14 -2.84 -3.96 0.74
C GLY A 14 -2.45 -2.50 0.53
N LEU A 15 -1.51 -2.01 1.33
CA LEU A 15 -0.92 -0.68 1.17
C LEU A 15 0.60 -0.77 1.03
N LEU A 16 1.13 -0.20 -0.04
CA LEU A 16 2.55 -0.02 -0.30
C LEU A 16 2.88 1.47 -0.26
N MET A 17 4.01 1.84 0.34
CA MET A 17 4.48 3.23 0.38
C MET A 17 5.96 3.34 0.07
N SER A 18 6.40 4.44 -0.54
CA SER A 18 7.83 4.76 -0.64
C SER A 18 8.41 5.10 0.74
N ASP A 19 9.68 4.76 0.94
CA ASP A 19 10.47 5.19 2.09
C ASP A 19 10.90 6.66 1.93
N ASP A 20 9.96 7.57 1.74
CA ASP A 20 10.21 9.01 1.70
C ASP A 20 9.05 9.77 2.37
N ASP A 21 9.25 11.07 2.56
CA ASP A 21 8.29 11.91 3.27
C ASP A 21 6.93 11.92 2.57
N TYR A 22 6.90 11.79 1.24
CA TYR A 22 5.65 11.71 0.48
C TYR A 22 4.88 10.43 0.79
N GLY A 23 5.52 9.26 0.61
CA GLY A 23 4.91 7.95 0.83
C GLY A 23 4.43 7.79 2.27
N ILE A 24 5.28 8.16 3.23
CA ILE A 24 4.97 8.08 4.67
C ILE A 24 3.83 9.02 5.04
N HIS A 25 3.85 10.28 4.59
CA HIS A 25 2.80 11.24 4.93
C HIS A 25 1.46 10.84 4.31
N ALA A 26 1.45 10.45 3.03
CA ALA A 26 0.26 10.01 2.33
C ALA A 26 -0.36 8.76 2.98
N ALA A 27 0.46 7.76 3.32
CA ALA A 27 0.00 6.56 4.00
C ALA A 27 -0.60 6.86 5.38
N ARG A 28 0.04 7.73 6.18
CA ARG A 28 -0.48 8.13 7.49
C ARG A 28 -1.82 8.87 7.39
N SER A 29 -1.93 9.83 6.47
CA SER A 29 -3.20 10.54 6.23
C SER A 29 -4.30 9.56 5.84
N PHE A 30 -4.00 8.66 4.91
CA PHE A 30 -4.95 7.66 4.44
C PHE A 30 -5.38 6.68 5.53
N GLN A 31 -4.46 6.23 6.39
CA GLN A 31 -4.78 5.39 7.55
C GLN A 31 -5.66 6.10 8.57
N SER A 32 -5.43 7.39 8.82
CA SER A 32 -6.29 8.20 9.69
C SER A 32 -7.72 8.29 9.15
N ASP A 33 -7.85 8.56 7.85
CA ASP A 33 -9.16 8.63 7.20
C ASP A 33 -9.87 7.26 7.20
N LEU A 34 -9.11 6.17 7.03
CA LEU A 34 -9.63 4.80 7.11
C LEU A 34 -10.19 4.48 8.48
N ALA A 35 -9.45 4.81 9.55
CA ALA A 35 -9.87 4.58 10.92
C ALA A 35 -11.19 5.30 11.25
N GLN A 36 -11.37 6.52 10.72
CA GLN A 36 -12.60 7.29 10.87
C GLN A 36 -13.77 6.71 10.06
N SER A 37 -13.48 6.03 8.96
CA SER A 37 -14.52 5.50 8.05
C SER A 37 -15.20 4.23 8.54
N GLY A 38 -14.63 3.52 9.52
CA GLY A 38 -15.30 2.44 10.26
C GLY A 38 -15.83 1.30 9.37
N GLY A 39 -14.96 0.63 8.60
CA GLY A 39 -15.40 -0.51 7.79
C GLY A 39 -14.35 -1.14 6.87
N SER A 40 -13.08 -0.80 7.02
CA SER A 40 -12.02 -1.27 6.11
C SER A 40 -10.75 -1.56 6.88
N CYS A 41 -10.08 -2.66 6.53
CA CYS A 41 -8.85 -3.11 7.16
C CYS A 41 -7.74 -3.26 6.11
N LEU A 42 -6.52 -3.00 6.54
CA LEU A 42 -5.32 -3.27 5.75
C LEU A 42 -4.92 -4.74 5.92
N ALA A 43 -4.74 -5.42 4.79
CA ALA A 43 -4.24 -6.79 4.78
C ALA A 43 -2.74 -6.85 5.07
N TYR A 44 -2.01 -5.84 4.59
CA TYR A 44 -0.60 -5.61 4.86
C TYR A 44 -0.28 -4.14 4.60
N LEU A 45 0.78 -3.69 5.26
CA LEU A 45 1.39 -2.38 5.07
C LEU A 45 2.88 -2.62 4.88
N GLU A 46 3.41 -2.31 3.70
CA GLU A 46 4.83 -2.52 3.40
C GLU A 46 5.45 -1.25 2.84
N VAL A 47 6.74 -1.08 3.12
CA VAL A 47 7.55 0.03 2.61
C VAL A 47 8.39 -0.48 1.45
N LEU A 48 8.33 0.19 0.32
CA LEU A 48 9.16 -0.12 -0.84
C LEU A 48 10.60 0.33 -0.56
N PRO A 49 11.59 -0.56 -0.73
CA PRO A 49 12.99 -0.22 -0.52
C PRO A 49 13.43 0.88 -1.50
N ARG A 50 14.38 1.73 -1.06
CA ARG A 50 15.05 2.65 -1.96
C ARG A 50 16.02 1.87 -2.85
N GLY A 51 15.81 1.93 -4.16
CA GLY A 51 16.63 1.19 -5.13
C GLY A 51 16.20 -0.27 -5.28
N ASN A 52 17.07 -1.09 -5.86
CA ASN A 52 16.74 -2.46 -6.27
C ASN A 52 17.17 -3.52 -5.24
N ASP A 53 16.61 -3.45 -4.02
CA ASP A 53 16.76 -4.54 -3.05
C ASP A 53 15.83 -5.71 -3.43
N GLU A 54 16.34 -6.59 -4.29
CA GLU A 54 15.65 -7.80 -4.76
C GLU A 54 15.16 -8.70 -3.61
N ALA A 55 15.92 -8.80 -2.51
CA ALA A 55 15.55 -9.67 -1.41
C ALA A 55 14.32 -9.13 -0.68
N GLU A 56 14.30 -7.82 -0.44
CA GLU A 56 13.17 -7.16 0.20
C GLU A 56 11.93 -7.13 -0.70
N LEU A 57 12.10 -6.87 -2.01
CA LEU A 57 11.01 -6.96 -2.98
C LEU A 57 10.40 -8.38 -3.01
N ARG A 58 11.23 -9.43 -2.99
CA ARG A 58 10.74 -10.82 -2.92
C ARG A 58 9.99 -11.10 -1.63
N ARG A 59 10.42 -10.54 -0.49
CA ARG A 59 9.71 -10.65 0.79
C ARG A 59 8.33 -10.01 0.70
N ILE A 60 8.25 -8.79 0.19
CA ILE A 60 6.99 -8.05 0.01
C ILE A 60 6.04 -8.83 -0.91
N VAL A 61 6.52 -9.28 -2.08
CA VAL A 61 5.73 -10.12 -2.99
C VAL A 61 5.27 -11.41 -2.32
N GLY A 62 6.09 -12.01 -1.46
CA GLY A 62 5.72 -13.18 -0.66
C GLY A 62 4.56 -12.90 0.30
N ILE A 63 4.53 -11.72 0.93
CA ILE A 63 3.42 -11.28 1.79
C ILE A 63 2.16 -11.03 0.97
N MET A 64 2.30 -10.33 -0.17
CA MET A 64 1.19 -10.08 -1.08
C MET A 64 0.54 -11.38 -1.55
N LYS A 65 1.34 -12.40 -1.92
CA LYS A 65 0.85 -13.72 -2.35
C LYS A 65 0.17 -14.53 -1.25
N LYS A 66 0.51 -14.30 0.02
CA LYS A 66 -0.13 -14.96 1.17
C LYS A 66 -1.46 -14.30 1.54
N SER A 67 -1.65 -13.03 1.16
CA SER A 67 -2.88 -12.30 1.41
C SER A 67 -4.01 -12.72 0.47
N THR A 68 -5.24 -12.64 0.95
CA THR A 68 -6.46 -12.77 0.13
C THR A 68 -6.89 -11.46 -0.54
N SER A 69 -6.21 -10.34 -0.25
CA SER A 69 -6.52 -9.04 -0.82
C SER A 69 -6.23 -9.01 -2.32
N ARG A 70 -7.22 -8.57 -3.11
CA ARG A 70 -7.10 -8.41 -4.56
C ARG A 70 -6.77 -6.98 -4.99
N VAL A 71 -6.84 -6.05 -4.05
CA VAL A 71 -6.66 -4.62 -4.27
C VAL A 71 -5.41 -4.19 -3.53
N VAL A 72 -4.54 -3.44 -4.22
CA VAL A 72 -3.30 -2.90 -3.68
C VAL A 72 -3.28 -1.41 -3.97
N ILE A 73 -3.10 -0.62 -2.92
CA ILE A 73 -2.96 0.83 -2.98
C ILE A 73 -1.47 1.14 -2.84
N VAL A 74 -0.96 2.03 -3.68
CA VAL A 74 0.46 2.40 -3.69
C VAL A 74 0.61 3.91 -3.59
N PHE A 75 1.38 4.37 -2.60
CA PHE A 75 1.85 5.75 -2.47
C PHE A 75 3.35 5.78 -2.66
N ALA A 76 3.81 5.89 -3.90
CA ALA A 76 5.22 5.94 -4.23
C ALA A 76 5.45 6.77 -5.50
N HIS A 77 6.70 7.14 -5.75
CA HIS A 77 7.08 7.70 -7.04
C HIS A 77 7.11 6.62 -8.13
N GLU A 78 6.96 7.04 -9.38
CA GLU A 78 7.04 6.15 -10.54
C GLU A 78 8.37 5.37 -10.58
N SER A 79 9.47 6.02 -10.22
CA SER A 79 10.80 5.41 -10.15
C SER A 79 10.95 4.32 -9.08
N ASN A 80 10.06 4.25 -8.09
CA ASN A 80 10.03 3.16 -7.13
C ASN A 80 9.33 1.91 -7.68
N MET A 81 8.54 2.05 -8.75
CA MET A 81 7.67 1.01 -9.30
C MET A 81 8.12 0.53 -10.68
N LEU A 82 8.72 1.40 -11.48
CA LEU A 82 9.17 1.10 -12.83
C LEU A 82 10.70 1.11 -12.89
N ASN A 83 11.27 0.04 -13.45
CA ASN A 83 12.66 0.02 -13.87
C ASN A 83 12.75 0.74 -15.22
N PHE A 84 13.49 1.85 -15.26
CA PHE A 84 13.90 2.52 -16.50
C PHE A 84 15.31 2.08 -16.92
#